data_AF-A0A2U1LSF4-F1
#
_entry.id   AF-A0A2U1LSF4-F1
#
_cell.length_a   1.000
_cell.length_b   1.000
_cell.length_c   1.000
_cell.angle_alpha   90.00
_cell.angle_beta   90.00
_cell.angle_gamma   90.00
#
_symmetry.space_group_name_H-M   'P 1'
#
loop_
_entity.id
_entity.type
_entity.pdbx_description
1 polymer ?
#
loop_
_entity_poly.entity_id
_entity_poly.type
_entity_poly.pdbx_seq_one_letter_code
_entity_poly.pdbx_strand_id
1 'polypeptide(L)'
;MSNSNPKFQVGLVVVDVYASPVFSILKVLEVTVKFILKDSEEKKTTFNPRPYFSTLDPVFDGANLQVLTALASSFHVLQPLKIPAFSFVWLELVSHRSFMPKLLSGNAQKGWPYFQRLLVDLFQFMEPFLRKTEVGEPIDLLAEISQSPRILSEVDTALKAK
;
A
#
# COMPACT_ATOMS: atom_id res chain seq x y z
N MET A 1 -61.97 -4.51 17.12
CA MET A 1 -61.54 -3.48 16.15
C MET A 1 -60.03 -3.38 16.15
N SER A 2 -59.45 -3.45 14.95
CA SER A 2 -58.10 -3.04 14.51
C SER A 2 -56.85 -3.56 15.24
N ASN A 3 -56.25 -4.57 14.61
CA ASN A 3 -54.88 -5.03 14.78
C ASN A 3 -53.95 -4.16 13.90
N SER A 4 -53.04 -3.40 14.51
CA SER A 4 -52.10 -2.51 13.81
C SER A 4 -50.89 -3.30 13.28
N ASN A 5 -50.82 -3.43 11.96
CA ASN A 5 -49.77 -4.10 11.19
C ASN A 5 -48.42 -3.35 11.28
N PRO A 6 -47.27 -4.00 11.61
CA PRO A 6 -45.96 -3.34 11.66
C PRO A 6 -45.21 -3.29 10.30
N LYS A 7 -45.88 -3.58 9.18
CA LYS A 7 -45.21 -3.86 7.90
C LYS A 7 -44.73 -2.65 7.09
N PHE A 8 -44.88 -1.42 7.58
CA PHE A 8 -44.56 -0.21 6.78
C PHE A 8 -43.23 0.49 7.13
N GLN A 9 -42.47 0.03 8.14
CA GLN A 9 -41.18 0.68 8.48
C GLN A 9 -39.95 0.09 7.78
N VAL A 10 -40.02 -1.13 7.22
CA VAL A 10 -38.84 -1.81 6.63
C VAL A 10 -38.50 -1.26 5.23
N GLY A 11 -39.45 -0.64 4.53
CA GLY A 11 -39.25 -0.10 3.19
C GLY A 11 -38.49 1.23 3.12
N LEU A 12 -38.50 2.04 4.20
CA LEU A 12 -37.90 3.38 4.17
C LEU A 12 -36.38 3.35 4.41
N VAL A 13 -35.91 2.45 5.27
CA VAL A 13 -34.48 2.29 5.60
C VAL A 13 -33.67 1.82 4.40
N VAL A 14 -34.25 1.02 3.52
CA VAL A 14 -33.57 0.50 2.33
C VAL A 14 -33.42 1.58 1.26
N VAL A 15 -34.38 2.50 1.13
CA VAL A 15 -34.38 3.55 0.09
C VAL A 15 -33.37 4.67 0.41
N ASP A 16 -33.17 5.03 1.68
CA ASP A 16 -32.14 6.00 2.07
C ASP A 16 -30.70 5.50 1.86
N VAL A 17 -30.48 4.18 1.86
CA VAL A 17 -29.16 3.57 1.63
C VAL A 17 -28.73 3.67 0.16
N TYR A 18 -29.69 3.68 -0.78
CA TYR A 18 -29.42 3.79 -2.21
C TYR A 18 -29.06 5.21 -2.67
N ALA A 19 -29.35 6.23 -1.85
CA ALA A 19 -29.03 7.63 -2.13
C ALA A 19 -27.88 8.18 -1.25
N SER A 20 -27.12 7.30 -0.58
CA SER A 20 -25.98 7.77 0.22
C SER A 20 -24.81 8.17 -0.70
N PRO A 21 -24.20 9.36 -0.51
CA PRO A 21 -23.00 9.76 -1.24
C PRO A 21 -21.87 8.72 -1.19
N VAL A 22 -21.80 7.98 -0.09
CA VAL A 22 -20.84 6.88 0.13
C VAL A 22 -21.02 5.74 -0.88
N PHE A 23 -22.25 5.31 -1.14
CA PHE A 23 -22.52 4.22 -2.07
C PHE A 23 -22.09 4.55 -3.51
N SER A 24 -22.32 5.78 -3.94
CA SER A 24 -21.89 6.28 -5.26
C SER A 24 -20.36 6.31 -5.37
N ILE A 25 -19.65 6.77 -4.32
CA ILE A 25 -18.18 6.77 -4.28
C ILE A 25 -17.63 5.35 -4.41
N LEU A 26 -18.20 4.38 -3.69
CA LEU A 26 -17.76 2.98 -3.76
C LEU A 26 -17.95 2.37 -5.15
N LYS A 27 -19.05 2.68 -5.84
CA LYS A 27 -19.29 2.25 -7.23
C LYS A 27 -18.30 2.88 -8.21
N VAL A 28 -18.06 4.19 -8.08
CA VAL A 28 -17.09 4.89 -8.93
C VAL A 28 -15.71 4.30 -8.73
N LEU A 29 -15.29 4.08 -7.48
CA LEU A 29 -14.03 3.43 -7.16
C LEU A 29 -13.91 2.05 -7.81
N GLU A 30 -14.94 1.21 -7.75
CA GLU A 30 -14.93 -0.12 -8.39
C GLU A 30 -14.75 -0.02 -9.91
N VAL A 31 -15.48 0.89 -10.56
CA VAL A 31 -15.37 1.14 -12.00
C VAL A 31 -13.96 1.64 -12.36
N THR A 32 -13.42 2.57 -11.58
CA THR A 32 -12.07 3.11 -11.76
C THR A 32 -11.01 2.00 -11.62
N VAL A 33 -11.12 1.11 -10.64
CA VAL A 33 -10.20 -0.02 -10.47
C VAL A 33 -10.23 -0.95 -11.67
N LYS A 34 -11.43 -1.35 -12.12
CA LYS A 34 -11.58 -2.21 -13.31
C LYS A 34 -11.03 -1.52 -14.56
N PHE A 35 -11.26 -0.22 -14.68
CA PHE A 35 -10.73 0.57 -15.78
C PHE A 35 -9.20 0.63 -15.76
N ILE A 36 -8.57 0.89 -14.62
CA ILE A 36 -7.11 0.91 -14.47
C ILE A 36 -6.51 -0.44 -14.86
N LEU A 37 -7.09 -1.54 -14.37
CA LEU A 37 -6.65 -2.90 -14.72
C LEU A 37 -6.67 -3.11 -16.24
N LYS A 38 -7.82 -2.82 -16.87
CA LYS A 38 -8.01 -2.97 -18.31
C LYS A 38 -7.06 -2.05 -19.10
N ASP A 39 -6.95 -0.78 -18.74
CA ASP A 39 -6.08 0.19 -19.41
C ASP A 39 -4.60 -0.22 -19.30
N SER A 40 -4.18 -0.77 -18.15
CA SER A 40 -2.83 -1.27 -17.95
C SER A 40 -2.52 -2.49 -18.82
N GLU A 41 -3.50 -3.37 -19.01
CA GLU A 41 -3.37 -4.56 -19.85
C GLU A 41 -3.31 -4.21 -21.35
N GLU A 42 -4.16 -3.26 -21.78
CA GLU A 42 -4.23 -2.80 -23.16
C GLU A 42 -2.99 -2.00 -23.57
N LYS A 43 -2.54 -1.06 -22.72
CA LYS A 43 -1.46 -0.13 -23.07
C LYS A 43 -0.06 -0.66 -22.77
N LYS A 44 0.10 -1.62 -21.86
CA LYS A 44 1.38 -2.22 -21.44
C LYS A 44 2.50 -1.18 -21.22
N THR A 45 3.41 -1.03 -22.18
CA THR A 45 4.56 -0.11 -22.10
C THR A 45 4.19 1.37 -22.23
N THR A 46 3.01 1.68 -22.76
CA THR A 46 2.50 3.05 -22.91
C THR A 46 1.53 3.46 -21.80
N PHE A 47 1.33 2.59 -20.80
CA PHE A 47 0.46 2.88 -19.68
C PHE A 47 0.99 4.07 -18.86
N ASN A 48 0.15 5.07 -18.65
CA ASN A 48 0.48 6.25 -17.84
C ASN A 48 -0.30 6.22 -16.52
N PRO A 49 0.38 5.99 -15.37
CA PRO A 49 -0.30 5.87 -14.07
C PRO A 49 -0.71 7.23 -13.48
N ARG A 50 -0.10 8.34 -13.91
CA ARG A 50 -0.26 9.66 -13.27
C ARG A 50 -1.69 10.21 -13.23
N PRO A 51 -2.51 10.13 -14.28
CA PRO A 51 -3.89 10.64 -14.27
C PRO A 51 -4.78 10.01 -13.18
N TYR A 52 -4.49 8.77 -12.79
CA TYR A 52 -5.27 8.03 -11.80
C TYR A 52 -5.04 8.52 -10.37
N PHE A 53 -3.86 9.05 -10.07
CA PHE A 53 -3.59 9.67 -8.77
C PHE A 53 -4.54 10.83 -8.51
N SER A 54 -4.61 11.77 -9.46
CA SER A 54 -5.45 12.97 -9.36
C SER A 54 -6.95 12.64 -9.28
N THR A 55 -7.36 11.49 -9.81
CA THR A 55 -8.77 11.04 -9.75
C THR A 55 -9.12 10.44 -8.40
N LEU A 56 -8.18 9.76 -7.74
CA LEU A 56 -8.40 9.06 -6.48
C LEU A 56 -8.08 9.94 -5.25
N ASP A 57 -7.24 10.96 -5.41
CA ASP A 57 -6.86 11.88 -4.32
C ASP A 57 -8.04 12.58 -3.63
N PRO A 58 -9.05 13.12 -4.35
CA PRO A 58 -10.21 13.76 -3.72
C PRO A 58 -11.05 12.80 -2.86
N VAL A 59 -10.99 11.49 -3.13
CA VAL A 59 -11.78 10.48 -2.41
C VAL A 59 -11.34 10.35 -0.94
N PHE A 60 -10.11 10.80 -0.60
CA PHE A 60 -9.60 10.71 0.78
C PHE A 60 -10.12 11.80 1.71
N ASP A 61 -10.62 12.91 1.16
CA ASP A 61 -11.12 14.01 1.97
C ASP A 61 -12.51 13.66 2.54
N GLY A 62 -12.70 13.83 3.84
CA GLY A 62 -13.94 13.42 4.53
C GLY A 62 -14.27 11.91 4.54
N ALA A 63 -13.39 11.03 4.04
CA ALA A 63 -13.65 9.58 3.99
C ALA A 63 -13.86 8.96 5.38
N ASN A 64 -14.93 8.19 5.52
CA ASN A 64 -15.18 7.37 6.71
C ASN A 64 -14.44 6.01 6.62
N LEU A 65 -14.44 5.23 7.71
CA LEU A 65 -13.74 3.95 7.75
C LEU A 65 -14.23 2.95 6.66
N GLN A 66 -15.51 2.97 6.31
CA GLN A 66 -16.05 2.12 5.24
C GLN A 66 -15.40 2.44 3.88
N VAL A 67 -15.30 3.73 3.53
CA VAL A 67 -14.61 4.18 2.31
C VAL A 67 -13.13 3.84 2.35
N LEU A 68 -12.47 4.06 3.50
CA LEU A 68 -11.04 3.75 3.67
C LEU A 68 -10.72 2.25 3.51
N THR A 69 -11.55 1.37 4.08
CA THR A 69 -11.38 -0.09 3.93
C THR A 69 -11.67 -0.57 2.50
N ALA A 70 -12.61 0.08 1.80
CA ALA A 70 -12.86 -0.19 0.39
C ALA A 70 -11.68 0.27 -0.49
N LEU A 71 -11.14 1.46 -0.24
CA LEU A 71 -9.91 1.94 -0.89
C LEU A 71 -8.74 0.98 -0.67
N ALA A 72 -8.52 0.55 0.57
CA ALA A 72 -7.48 -0.43 0.87
C ALA A 72 -7.68 -1.75 0.11
N SER A 73 -8.92 -2.23 0.01
CA SER A 73 -9.25 -3.43 -0.77
C SER A 73 -8.99 -3.23 -2.27
N SER A 74 -9.31 -2.06 -2.81
CA SER A 74 -9.01 -1.65 -4.18
C SER A 74 -7.51 -1.56 -4.45
N PHE A 75 -6.73 -1.00 -3.52
CA PHE A 75 -5.27 -0.93 -3.65
C PHE A 75 -4.63 -2.32 -3.64
N HIS A 76 -5.13 -3.25 -2.84
CA HIS A 76 -4.65 -4.65 -2.91
C HIS A 76 -4.90 -5.28 -4.30
N VAL A 77 -6.03 -4.95 -4.95
CA VAL A 77 -6.31 -5.40 -6.32
C VAL A 77 -5.33 -4.78 -7.33
N LEU A 78 -4.97 -3.51 -7.12
CA LEU A 78 -4.04 -2.74 -7.95
C LEU A 78 -2.56 -2.86 -7.51
N GLN A 79 -2.22 -3.92 -6.76
CA GLN A 79 -0.89 -4.06 -6.16
C GLN A 79 0.25 -3.99 -7.21
N PRO A 80 1.44 -3.52 -6.80
CA PRO A 80 2.63 -3.42 -7.65
C PRO A 80 3.00 -4.73 -8.37
N LEU A 81 2.78 -5.88 -7.74
CA LEU A 81 3.08 -7.20 -8.32
C LEU A 81 2.20 -7.50 -9.55
N LYS A 82 0.97 -6.96 -9.61
CA LYS A 82 0.05 -7.13 -10.75
C LYS A 82 0.25 -6.06 -11.82
N ILE A 83 0.51 -4.82 -11.41
CA ILE A 83 0.71 -3.70 -12.31
C ILE A 83 2.01 -2.96 -11.95
N PRO A 84 3.18 -3.46 -12.38
CA PRO A 84 4.47 -2.86 -12.00
C PRO A 84 4.59 -1.38 -12.40
N ALA A 85 3.99 -0.98 -13.51
CA ALA A 85 3.98 0.41 -13.96
C ALA A 85 3.16 1.35 -13.04
N PHE A 86 2.30 0.81 -12.18
CA PHE A 86 1.48 1.58 -11.22
C PHE A 86 2.15 1.74 -9.85
N SER A 87 3.31 1.11 -9.60
CA SER A 87 3.92 0.98 -8.27
C SER A 87 4.15 2.31 -7.54
N PHE A 88 4.63 3.34 -8.23
CA PHE A 88 4.88 4.64 -7.61
C PHE A 88 3.59 5.35 -7.20
N VAL A 89 2.59 5.39 -8.09
CA VAL A 89 1.28 5.98 -7.77
C VAL A 89 0.59 5.19 -6.67
N TRP A 90 0.69 3.87 -6.71
CA TRP A 90 0.18 3.01 -5.65
C TRP A 90 0.78 3.35 -4.29
N LEU A 91 2.10 3.52 -4.20
CA LEU A 91 2.79 3.86 -2.96
C LEU A 91 2.40 5.27 -2.47
N GLU A 92 2.29 6.24 -3.37
CA GLU A 92 1.80 7.59 -3.05
C GLU A 92 0.37 7.54 -2.45
N LEU A 93 -0.52 6.71 -2.99
CA LEU A 93 -1.89 6.55 -2.49
C LEU A 93 -1.95 5.83 -1.13
N VAL A 94 -1.19 4.74 -0.97
CA VAL A 94 -1.17 3.95 0.29
C VAL A 94 -0.54 4.72 1.43
N SER A 95 0.46 5.57 1.15
CA SER A 95 1.12 6.42 2.15
C SER A 95 0.44 7.79 2.34
N HIS A 96 -0.69 8.05 1.66
CA HIS A 96 -1.30 9.37 1.63
C HIS A 96 -1.72 9.85 3.04
N ARG A 97 -1.40 11.13 3.36
CA ARG A 97 -1.63 11.73 4.70
C ARG A 97 -3.10 11.73 5.16
N SER A 98 -4.03 11.71 4.22
CA SER A 98 -5.47 11.65 4.51
C SER A 98 -6.01 10.22 4.52
N PHE A 99 -5.21 9.23 4.13
CA PHE A 99 -5.58 7.81 4.07
C PHE A 99 -4.97 7.02 5.22
N MET A 100 -3.63 6.94 5.28
CA MET A 100 -2.92 6.06 6.21
C MET A 100 -3.24 6.37 7.68
N PRO A 101 -3.12 7.63 8.16
CA PRO A 101 -3.43 7.94 9.55
C PRO A 101 -4.89 7.65 9.89
N LYS A 102 -5.84 7.98 9.00
CA LYS A 102 -7.27 7.75 9.24
C LYS A 102 -7.62 6.26 9.27
N LEU A 103 -7.00 5.44 8.43
CA LEU A 103 -7.18 3.99 8.42
C LEU A 103 -6.65 3.35 9.71
N LEU A 104 -5.51 3.83 10.21
CA LEU A 104 -4.84 3.29 11.41
C LEU A 104 -5.42 3.82 12.74
N SER A 105 -6.04 5.01 12.74
CA SER A 105 -6.57 5.66 13.94
C SER A 105 -7.95 5.14 14.37
N GLY A 106 -8.54 4.18 13.66
CA GLY A 106 -9.86 3.65 13.98
C GLY A 106 -9.94 2.94 15.33
N ASN A 107 -11.04 3.15 16.07
CA ASN A 107 -11.34 2.43 17.30
C ASN A 107 -11.27 0.91 17.09
N ALA A 108 -10.65 0.20 18.05
CA ALA A 108 -10.43 -1.24 18.00
C ALA A 108 -9.63 -1.74 16.79
N GLN A 109 -8.78 -0.89 16.18
CA GLN A 109 -7.80 -1.29 15.16
C GLN A 109 -8.43 -1.94 13.90
N LYS A 110 -9.70 -1.61 13.60
CA LYS A 110 -10.45 -2.21 12.50
C LYS A 110 -9.81 -2.04 11.12
N GLY A 111 -9.00 -1.00 10.92
CA GLY A 111 -8.27 -0.76 9.67
C GLY A 111 -6.90 -1.44 9.58
N TRP A 112 -6.36 -1.97 10.68
CA TRP A 112 -5.01 -2.54 10.71
C TRP A 112 -4.82 -3.77 9.82
N PRO A 113 -5.74 -4.75 9.80
CA PRO A 113 -5.60 -5.91 8.92
C PRO A 113 -5.51 -5.53 7.44
N TYR A 114 -6.21 -4.46 7.03
CA TYR A 114 -6.16 -3.94 5.67
C TYR A 114 -4.81 -3.30 5.37
N PHE A 115 -4.29 -2.48 6.28
CA PHE A 115 -2.98 -1.85 6.09
C PHE A 115 -1.84 -2.87 6.12
N GLN A 116 -1.90 -3.85 7.02
CA GLN A 116 -0.94 -4.95 7.06
C GLN A 116 -0.89 -5.70 5.72
N ARG A 117 -2.04 -5.99 5.11
CA ARG A 117 -2.11 -6.61 3.79
C ARG A 117 -1.40 -5.79 2.72
N LEU A 118 -1.60 -4.46 2.71
CA LEU A 118 -0.90 -3.57 1.78
C LEU A 118 0.61 -3.59 1.99
N LEU A 119 1.08 -3.62 3.24
CA LEU A 119 2.51 -3.77 3.53
C LEU A 119 3.06 -5.10 3.01
N VAL A 120 2.31 -6.19 3.16
CA VAL A 120 2.70 -7.48 2.58
C VAL A 120 2.81 -7.40 1.06
N ASP A 121 1.84 -6.79 0.37
CA ASP A 121 1.90 -6.60 -1.09
C ASP A 121 3.15 -5.81 -1.51
N LEU A 122 3.49 -4.75 -0.76
CA LEU A 122 4.68 -3.95 -1.01
C LEU A 122 5.97 -4.76 -0.81
N PHE A 123 6.09 -5.48 0.31
CA PHE A 123 7.28 -6.28 0.59
C PHE A 123 7.45 -7.43 -0.40
N GLN A 124 6.37 -8.09 -0.83
CA GLN A 124 6.42 -9.11 -1.87
C GLN A 124 6.91 -8.55 -3.20
N PHE A 125 6.47 -7.35 -3.57
CA PHE A 125 6.98 -6.67 -4.76
C PHE A 125 8.46 -6.30 -4.63
N MET A 126 8.92 -5.89 -3.44
CA MET A 126 10.32 -5.53 -3.19
C MET A 126 11.27 -6.73 -3.10
N GLU A 127 10.77 -7.87 -2.65
CA GLU A 127 11.49 -9.12 -2.41
C GLU A 127 12.54 -9.49 -3.48
N PRO A 128 12.24 -9.50 -4.81
CA PRO A 128 13.23 -9.82 -5.84
C PRO A 128 14.35 -8.78 -5.98
N PHE A 129 14.11 -7.52 -5.62
CA PHE A 129 15.12 -6.46 -5.68
C PHE A 129 16.06 -6.54 -4.46
N LEU A 130 15.50 -6.85 -3.29
CA LEU A 130 16.25 -7.02 -2.04
C LEU A 130 17.15 -8.26 -2.03
N ARG A 131 16.78 -9.31 -2.77
CA ARG A 131 17.63 -10.50 -2.97
C ARG A 131 18.78 -10.28 -3.95
N LYS A 132 18.59 -9.42 -4.95
CA LYS A 132 19.59 -9.13 -5.98
C LYS A 132 20.60 -8.07 -5.56
N THR A 133 20.26 -7.25 -4.56
CA THR A 133 21.26 -6.61 -3.72
C THR A 133 21.88 -7.69 -2.84
N GLU A 134 22.70 -8.56 -3.45
CA GLU A 134 23.78 -9.18 -2.71
C GLU A 134 24.46 -8.05 -1.94
N VAL A 135 24.52 -8.24 -0.63
CA VAL A 135 25.08 -7.29 0.30
C VAL A 135 26.61 -7.35 0.20
N GLY A 136 27.13 -7.15 -1.03
CA GLY A 136 28.48 -7.53 -1.42
C GLY A 136 29.52 -6.44 -1.25
N GLU A 137 29.14 -5.16 -1.09
CA GLU A 137 30.14 -4.10 -0.91
C GLU A 137 30.16 -3.50 0.50
N PRO A 138 29.04 -3.16 1.16
CA PRO A 138 29.12 -2.50 2.46
C PRO A 138 29.55 -3.45 3.60
N ILE A 139 29.22 -4.74 3.52
CA ILE A 139 29.57 -5.72 4.56
C ILE A 139 31.01 -6.21 4.38
N ASP A 140 31.50 -6.37 3.14
CA ASP A 140 32.90 -6.74 2.90
C ASP A 140 33.85 -5.63 3.35
N LEU A 141 33.51 -4.36 3.12
CA LEU A 141 34.30 -3.23 3.64
C LEU A 141 34.34 -3.21 5.18
N LEU A 142 33.23 -3.56 5.85
CA LEU A 142 33.23 -3.66 7.32
C LEU A 142 33.99 -4.89 7.82
N ALA A 143 33.97 -6.01 7.08
CA ALA A 143 34.77 -7.18 7.38
C ALA A 143 36.27 -6.90 7.18
N GLU A 144 36.64 -6.14 6.15
CA GLU A 144 38.00 -5.69 5.86
C GLU A 144 38.49 -4.65 6.89
N ILE A 145 37.65 -3.69 7.28
CA ILE A 145 37.99 -2.69 8.31
C ILE A 145 38.08 -3.33 9.72
N SER A 146 37.26 -4.36 9.98
CA SER A 146 37.35 -5.18 11.21
C SER A 146 38.65 -5.99 11.27
N GLN A 147 39.19 -6.39 10.11
CA GLN A 147 40.52 -7.00 9.99
C GLN A 147 41.59 -5.90 10.07
N SER A 148 41.81 -5.39 11.29
CA SER A 148 42.87 -4.47 11.68
C SER A 148 44.18 -4.67 10.90
N PRO A 149 44.85 -3.59 10.43
CA PRO A 149 45.96 -3.69 9.50
C PRO A 149 47.14 -4.47 10.13
N ARG A 150 47.72 -5.36 9.33
CA ARG A 150 48.79 -6.34 9.67
C ARG A 150 50.14 -5.73 10.13
N ILE A 151 50.16 -4.50 10.63
CA ILE A 151 51.38 -3.76 10.99
C ILE A 151 52.00 -4.25 12.31
N LEU A 152 51.25 -4.98 13.16
CA LEU A 152 51.78 -5.50 14.43
C LEU A 152 52.71 -6.72 14.26
N SER A 153 52.69 -7.40 13.11
CA SER A 153 53.59 -8.55 12.86
C SER A 153 55.01 -8.14 12.47
N GLU A 154 55.19 -6.94 11.91
CA GLU A 154 56.50 -6.42 11.50
C GLU A 154 57.29 -5.86 12.69
N VAL A 155 56.61 -5.30 13.70
CA VAL A 155 57.25 -4.75 14.89
C VAL A 155 57.81 -5.85 15.80
N ASP A 156 57.11 -6.98 15.94
CA ASP A 156 57.61 -8.13 16.71
C ASP A 156 58.79 -8.82 16.03
N THR A 157 58.84 -8.81 14.69
CA THR A 157 59.97 -9.36 13.94
C THR A 157 61.21 -8.45 14.05
N ALA A 158 61.01 -7.12 14.12
CA ALA A 158 62.08 -6.15 14.33
C ALA A 158 62.62 -6.11 15.77
N LEU A 159 61.77 -6.39 16.77
CA LEU A 159 62.18 -6.46 18.19
C LEU A 159 62.93 -7.75 18.55
N LYS A 160 62.77 -8.82 17.76
CA LYS A 160 63.46 -10.11 17.97
C LYS A 160 64.81 -10.22 17.25
N ALA A 161 65.18 -9.19 16.47
CA ALA A 161 66.42 -9.11 15.70
C ALA A 161 67.50 -8.21 16.32
N LYS A 162 67.37 -7.85 17.60
CA LYS A 162 68.34 -7.06 18.36
C LYS A 162 68.76 -7.80 19.62
#